data_AF-A0A0H2MKP1-F1
#
_entry.id   AF-A0A0H2MKP1-F1
#
_cell.length_a   1.000
_cell.length_b   1.000
_cell.length_c   1.000
_cell.angle_alpha   90.00
_cell.angle_beta   90.00
_cell.angle_gamma   90.00
#
_symmetry.space_group_name_H-M   'P 1'
#
loop_
_entity.id
_entity.type
_entity.pdbx_description
1 polymer ?
#
loop_
_entity_poly.entity_id
_entity_poly.type
_entity_poly.pdbx_seq_one_letter_code
_entity_poly.pdbx_strand_id
1 'polypeptide(L)'
;MQVFPDYISKLNYYLHVMSDDGLDDFYINDLGCRAKLFDAMKADFDRFGAESQQRTLDAIEFILSSGDIEKYWRAVVPHEVPLDEVEDKPDYLRSLYEKLAGRAPSPRNFGSDVEIVYGRHSIDARR
;
A
#
# COMPACT_ATOMS: atom_id res chain seq x y z
N MET A 1 -7.99 -14.62 11.57
CA MET A 1 -8.30 -13.30 10.95
C MET A 1 -7.79 -13.30 9.53
N GLN A 2 -8.51 -12.69 8.58
CA GLN A 2 -8.04 -12.60 7.19
C GLN A 2 -7.33 -11.27 6.93
N VAL A 3 -6.21 -11.32 6.24
CA VAL A 3 -5.47 -10.15 5.73
C VAL A 3 -5.38 -10.27 4.23
N PHE A 4 -5.56 -9.14 3.53
CA PHE A 4 -5.61 -9.06 2.06
C PHE A 4 -4.51 -8.11 1.56
N PRO A 5 -3.25 -8.57 1.45
CA PRO A 5 -2.13 -7.71 1.10
C PRO A 5 -2.27 -7.02 -0.27
N ASP A 6 -2.99 -7.66 -1.20
CA ASP A 6 -3.24 -7.16 -2.56
C ASP A 6 -4.06 -5.86 -2.58
N TYR A 7 -4.77 -5.52 -1.51
CA TYR A 7 -5.50 -4.24 -1.43
C TYR A 7 -4.57 -3.03 -1.50
N ILE A 8 -3.32 -3.16 -1.01
CA ILE A 8 -2.32 -2.08 -1.14
C ILE A 8 -1.95 -1.89 -2.61
N SER A 9 -1.76 -3.00 -3.35
CA SER A 9 -1.39 -2.94 -4.78
C SER A 9 -2.39 -2.14 -5.63
N LYS A 10 -3.68 -2.14 -5.24
CA LYS A 10 -4.76 -1.45 -5.96
C LYS A 10 -4.65 0.08 -5.89
N LEU A 11 -3.85 0.62 -4.98
CA LEU A 11 -3.57 2.05 -4.90
C LEU A 11 -2.52 2.49 -5.95
N ASN A 12 -1.82 1.56 -6.60
CA ASN A 12 -0.77 1.88 -7.57
C ASN A 12 -1.29 2.25 -8.97
N TYR A 13 -2.61 2.43 -9.14
CA TYR A 13 -3.21 2.79 -10.43
C TYR A 13 -2.54 4.02 -11.06
N TYR A 14 -2.18 5.02 -10.24
CA TYR A 14 -1.46 6.21 -10.68
C TYR A 14 -0.17 5.90 -11.47
N LEU A 15 0.58 4.88 -11.04
CA LEU A 15 1.82 4.47 -11.72
C LEU A 15 1.54 3.80 -13.06
N HIS A 16 0.45 3.02 -13.15
CA HIS A 16 0.05 2.37 -14.40
C HIS A 16 -0.48 3.35 -15.46
N VAL A 17 -0.91 4.55 -15.07
CA VAL A 17 -1.39 5.60 -15.99
C VAL A 17 -0.41 6.76 -16.17
N MET A 18 0.73 6.71 -15.49
CA MET A 18 1.81 7.65 -15.70
C MET A 18 2.39 7.45 -17.10
N SER A 19 2.71 8.55 -17.80
CA SER A 19 3.39 8.48 -19.10
C SER A 19 4.80 7.93 -18.95
N ASP A 20 5.35 7.34 -20.02
CA ASP A 20 6.72 6.83 -20.07
C ASP A 20 7.74 7.89 -19.60
N ASP A 21 7.69 9.12 -20.15
CA ASP A 21 8.54 10.25 -19.71
C ASP A 21 8.38 10.56 -18.21
N GLY A 22 7.18 10.35 -17.66
CA GLY A 22 6.91 10.59 -16.25
C GLY A 22 7.48 9.49 -15.37
N LEU A 23 7.49 8.24 -15.85
CA LEU A 23 8.12 7.11 -15.19
C LEU A 23 9.65 7.25 -15.22
N ASP A 24 10.22 7.73 -16.33
CA ASP A 24 11.66 8.00 -16.45
C ASP A 24 12.15 9.04 -15.43
N ASP A 25 11.31 10.02 -15.11
CA ASP A 25 11.59 11.07 -14.12
C ASP A 25 11.16 10.68 -12.68
N PHE A 26 10.58 9.49 -12.47
CA PHE A 26 10.04 9.08 -11.18
C PHE A 26 11.04 8.26 -10.35
N TYR A 27 11.49 8.81 -9.24
CA TYR A 27 12.40 8.15 -8.30
C TYR A 27 11.70 7.88 -6.96
N ILE A 28 11.41 6.62 -6.63
CA ILE A 28 10.58 6.29 -5.45
C ILE A 28 11.19 6.73 -4.10
N ASN A 29 12.53 6.76 -4.01
CA ASN A 29 13.24 7.21 -2.82
C ASN A 29 13.24 8.75 -2.69
N ASP A 30 12.98 9.49 -3.77
CA ASP A 30 12.78 10.94 -3.71
C ASP A 30 11.49 11.29 -2.96
N LEU A 31 11.58 12.26 -2.05
CA LEU A 31 10.45 12.69 -1.22
C LEU A 31 9.34 13.35 -2.04
N GLY A 32 9.68 14.09 -3.10
CA GLY A 32 8.72 14.76 -3.97
C GLY A 32 7.93 13.76 -4.82
N CYS A 33 8.61 12.80 -5.45
CA CYS A 33 7.99 11.71 -6.19
C CYS A 33 7.07 10.88 -5.28
N ARG A 34 7.55 10.49 -4.10
CA ARG A 34 6.77 9.73 -3.13
C ARG A 34 5.56 10.50 -2.60
N ALA A 35 5.68 11.81 -2.35
CA ALA A 35 4.56 12.63 -1.95
C ALA A 35 3.44 12.64 -3.02
N LYS A 36 3.80 12.83 -4.30
CA LYS A 36 2.85 12.79 -5.42
C LYS A 36 2.16 11.43 -5.54
N LEU A 37 2.92 10.34 -5.42
CA LEU A 37 2.36 8.99 -5.41
C LEU A 37 1.35 8.82 -4.28
N PHE A 38 1.74 9.20 -3.06
CA PHE A 38 0.89 9.05 -1.88
C PHE A 38 -0.36 9.94 -1.93
N ASP A 39 -0.29 11.13 -2.54
CA ASP A 39 -1.46 11.96 -2.83
C ASP A 39 -2.45 11.25 -3.78
N ALA A 40 -1.94 10.63 -4.84
CA ALA A 40 -2.77 9.89 -5.78
C ALA A 40 -3.39 8.64 -5.12
N MET A 41 -2.59 7.88 -4.37
CA MET A 41 -3.07 6.74 -3.58
C MET A 41 -4.15 7.15 -2.58
N LYS A 42 -3.99 8.31 -1.91
CA LYS A 42 -4.99 8.84 -0.98
C LYS A 42 -6.29 9.16 -1.69
N ALA A 43 -6.22 9.79 -2.87
CA ALA A 43 -7.40 10.12 -3.65
C ALA A 43 -8.19 8.87 -4.08
N ASP A 44 -7.51 7.78 -4.43
CA ASP A 44 -8.15 6.52 -4.74
C ASP A 44 -8.71 5.83 -3.49
N PHE A 45 -7.94 5.79 -2.40
CA PHE A 45 -8.37 5.27 -1.10
C PHE A 45 -9.63 5.97 -0.58
N ASP A 46 -9.77 7.28 -0.78
CA ASP A 46 -10.96 8.04 -0.35
C ASP A 46 -12.24 7.68 -1.12
N ARG A 47 -12.10 7.06 -2.29
CA ARG A 47 -13.22 6.53 -3.09
C ARG A 47 -13.63 5.12 -2.66
N PHE A 48 -12.74 4.41 -1.97
CA PHE A 48 -13.06 3.09 -1.43
C PHE A 48 -14.15 3.22 -0.37
N GLY A 49 -15.04 2.24 -0.31
CA GLY A 49 -15.96 2.09 0.80
C GLY A 49 -15.22 1.55 2.04
N ALA A 50 -15.93 1.55 3.17
CA ALA A 50 -15.34 1.35 4.48
C ALA A 50 -14.62 0.00 4.62
N GLU A 51 -15.11 -1.05 3.96
CA GLU A 51 -14.53 -2.38 4.05
C GLU A 51 -13.16 -2.43 3.35
N SER A 52 -13.08 -1.94 2.11
CA SER A 52 -11.81 -1.86 1.35
C SER A 52 -10.80 -0.94 2.02
N GLN A 53 -11.25 0.17 2.61
CA GLN A 53 -10.39 1.04 3.40
C GLN A 53 -9.78 0.29 4.58
N GLN A 54 -10.61 -0.39 5.38
CA GLN A 54 -10.13 -1.15 6.53
C GLN A 54 -9.18 -2.27 6.12
N ARG A 55 -9.49 -3.03 5.05
CA ARG A 55 -8.63 -4.10 4.54
C ARG A 55 -7.26 -3.60 4.10
N THR A 56 -7.21 -2.42 3.49
CA THR A 56 -5.95 -1.78 3.08
C THR A 56 -5.11 -1.40 4.30
N LEU A 57 -5.72 -0.78 5.31
CA LEU A 57 -5.02 -0.39 6.54
C LEU A 57 -4.55 -1.62 7.34
N ASP A 58 -5.40 -2.63 7.46
CA ASP A 58 -5.08 -3.90 8.12
C ASP A 58 -3.91 -4.61 7.43
N ALA A 59 -3.84 -4.57 6.10
CA ALA A 59 -2.73 -5.13 5.35
C ALA A 59 -1.41 -4.39 5.64
N ILE A 60 -1.42 -3.06 5.67
CA ILE A 60 -0.21 -2.28 5.99
C ILE A 60 0.26 -2.55 7.43
N GLU A 61 -0.65 -2.51 8.39
CA GLU A 61 -0.36 -2.83 9.79
C GLU A 61 0.17 -4.26 9.95
N PHE A 62 -0.42 -5.23 9.24
CA PHE A 62 0.04 -6.62 9.27
C PHE A 62 1.47 -6.74 8.79
N ILE A 63 1.80 -6.15 7.64
CA ILE A 63 3.14 -6.24 7.07
C ILE A 63 4.16 -5.60 8.02
N LEU A 64 3.84 -4.42 8.58
CA LEU A 64 4.68 -3.74 9.57
C LEU A 64 4.89 -4.57 10.85
N SER A 65 3.87 -5.29 11.31
CA SER A 65 3.93 -6.15 12.50
C SER A 65 4.51 -7.55 12.25
N SER A 66 4.68 -7.97 10.99
CA SER A 66 5.02 -9.36 10.63
C SER A 66 6.45 -9.77 10.99
N GLY A 67 7.36 -8.81 11.14
CA GLY A 67 8.79 -9.06 11.28
C GLY A 67 9.50 -9.52 10.00
N ASP A 68 8.78 -9.63 8.87
CA ASP A 68 9.30 -10.11 7.58
C ASP A 68 8.68 -9.31 6.42
N ILE A 69 8.99 -8.00 6.38
CA ILE A 69 8.44 -7.09 5.36
C ILE A 69 8.81 -7.53 3.95
N GLU A 70 10.01 -8.04 3.75
CA GLU A 70 10.52 -8.46 2.43
C GLU A 70 9.67 -9.57 1.82
N LYS A 71 9.21 -10.54 2.63
CA LYS A 71 8.30 -11.60 2.18
C LYS A 71 6.98 -11.05 1.62
N TYR A 72 6.46 -9.95 2.17
CA TYR A 72 5.17 -9.38 1.79
C TYR A 72 5.29 -8.20 0.83
N TRP A 73 6.52 -7.71 0.56
CA TRP A 73 6.76 -6.52 -0.24
C TRP A 73 6.14 -6.58 -1.64
N ARG A 74 6.14 -7.77 -2.24
CA ARG A 74 5.53 -8.02 -3.57
C ARG A 74 4.02 -7.78 -3.62
N ALA A 75 3.34 -7.71 -2.48
CA ALA A 75 1.92 -7.36 -2.44
C ALA A 75 1.67 -5.85 -2.34
N VAL A 76 2.68 -5.08 -1.95
CA VAL A 76 2.63 -3.61 -1.83
C VAL A 76 2.87 -2.97 -3.21
N VAL A 77 3.72 -3.60 -4.02
CA VAL A 77 4.30 -3.03 -5.23
C VAL A 77 3.93 -3.87 -6.45
N PRO A 78 3.42 -3.28 -7.56
CA PRO A 78 3.24 -3.99 -8.81
C PRO A 78 4.61 -4.32 -9.42
N HIS A 79 4.74 -5.52 -9.97
CA HIS A 79 5.98 -6.02 -10.62
C HIS A 79 6.50 -5.14 -11.76
N GLU A 80 5.65 -4.30 -12.34
CA GLU A 80 5.93 -3.47 -13.51
C GLU A 80 6.64 -2.16 -13.15
N VAL A 81 6.72 -1.82 -11.86
CA VAL A 81 7.35 -0.58 -11.38
C VAL A 81 8.48 -0.96 -10.42
N PRO A 82 9.69 -0.36 -10.53
CA PRO A 82 10.84 -0.71 -9.70
C PRO A 82 10.73 -0.16 -8.27
N LEU A 83 9.56 -0.27 -7.63
CA LEU A 83 9.41 0.08 -6.21
C LEU A 83 10.04 -1.00 -5.29
N ASP A 84 10.65 -2.04 -5.85
CA ASP A 84 11.55 -2.94 -5.12
C ASP A 84 12.86 -2.25 -4.71
N GLU A 85 13.20 -1.12 -5.32
CA GLU A 85 14.34 -0.25 -4.96
C GLU A 85 14.08 0.65 -3.73
N VAL A 86 12.93 0.52 -3.06
CA VAL A 86 12.66 1.28 -1.84
C VAL A 86 13.69 0.91 -0.76
N GLU A 87 14.50 1.89 -0.38
CA GLU A 87 15.60 1.73 0.58
C GLU A 87 15.09 1.45 1.99
N ASP A 88 14.05 2.18 2.42
CA ASP A 88 13.41 2.02 3.74
C ASP A 88 11.93 1.62 3.57
N LYS A 89 11.71 0.32 3.38
CA LYS A 89 10.37 -0.27 3.26
C LYS A 89 9.50 -0.08 4.52
N PRO A 90 10.00 -0.24 5.75
CA PRO A 90 9.25 0.11 6.95
C PRO A 90 8.76 1.56 6.96
N ASP A 91 9.64 2.53 6.68
CA ASP A 91 9.29 3.95 6.67
C ASP A 91 8.31 4.29 5.55
N TYR A 92 8.49 3.70 4.36
CA TYR A 92 7.55 3.81 3.26
C TYR A 92 6.13 3.40 3.67
N LEU A 93 5.98 2.24 4.31
CA LEU A 93 4.67 1.74 4.74
C LEU A 93 4.07 2.57 5.86
N ARG A 94 4.87 3.07 6.81
CA ARG A 94 4.38 3.99 7.86
C ARG A 94 3.90 5.30 7.27
N SER A 95 4.70 5.89 6.38
CA SER A 95 4.36 7.15 5.70
C SER A 95 3.11 7.01 4.83
N LEU A 96 2.97 5.89 4.11
CA LEU A 96 1.77 5.58 3.36
C LEU A 96 0.57 5.45 4.30
N TYR A 97 0.68 4.67 5.38
CA TYR A 97 -0.41 4.53 6.35
C TYR A 97 -0.85 5.89 6.91
N GLU A 98 0.11 6.72 7.32
CA GLU A 98 -0.15 8.06 7.84
C GLU A 98 -0.87 8.94 6.82
N LYS A 99 -0.50 8.85 5.54
CA LYS A 99 -1.21 9.54 4.47
C LYS A 99 -2.66 9.08 4.36
N LEU A 100 -2.89 7.77 4.37
CA LEU A 100 -4.21 7.17 4.18
C LEU A 100 -5.15 7.42 5.37
N ALA A 101 -4.66 7.18 6.59
CA ALA A 101 -5.46 7.19 7.80
C ALA A 101 -5.41 8.53 8.56
N GLY A 102 -4.49 9.43 8.22
CA GLY A 102 -4.27 10.68 8.95
C GLY A 102 -3.69 10.50 10.35
N ARG A 103 -3.13 9.33 10.64
CA ARG A 103 -2.53 8.95 11.94
C ARG A 103 -1.46 7.88 11.75
N ALA A 104 -0.54 7.77 12.70
CA ALA A 104 0.45 6.70 12.71
C ALA A 104 -0.20 5.30 12.85
N PRO A 105 0.40 4.25 12.26
CA PRO A 105 -0.04 2.88 12.46
C PRO A 105 0.15 2.47 13.92
N SER A 106 -0.84 1.76 14.46
CA SER A 106 -0.75 1.24 15.83
C SER A 106 -0.10 -0.14 15.80
N PRO A 107 0.83 -0.45 16.73
CA PRO A 107 1.31 -1.81 16.90
C PRO A 107 0.13 -2.74 17.20
N ARG A 108 -0.18 -3.62 16.26
CA ARG A 108 -1.30 -4.57 16.39
C ARG A 108 -0.75 -5.98 16.37
N ASN A 109 -1.18 -6.79 17.34
CA ASN A 109 -0.92 -8.22 17.34
C ASN A 109 -2.00 -8.92 16.53
N PHE A 110 -1.62 -9.46 15.38
CA PHE A 110 -2.54 -10.16 14.49
C PHE A 110 -2.79 -11.63 14.91
N GLY A 111 -2.03 -12.14 15.89
CA GLY A 111 -2.10 -13.52 16.37
C GLY A 111 -1.39 -14.51 15.43
N SER A 112 -1.35 -15.78 15.82
CA SER A 112 -0.79 -16.87 14.99
C SER A 112 -1.72 -17.33 13.86
N ASP A 113 -3.02 -17.07 14.00
CA ASP A 113 -4.06 -17.64 13.14
C ASP A 113 -4.50 -16.64 12.06
N VAL A 114 -3.52 -15.95 11.48
CA VAL A 114 -3.73 -15.06 10.34
C VAL A 114 -3.76 -15.88 9.06
N GLU A 115 -4.88 -15.78 8.36
CA GLU A 115 -5.03 -16.29 7.00
C GLU A 115 -4.67 -15.16 6.03
N ILE A 116 -3.64 -15.39 5.22
CA ILE A 116 -3.28 -14.47 4.14
C ILE A 116 -4.05 -14.85 2.90
N VAL A 117 -4.89 -13.94 2.43
CA VAL A 117 -5.75 -14.17 1.27
C VAL A 117 -5.22 -13.36 0.10
N TYR A 118 -4.97 -14.05 -1.02
CA TYR A 118 -4.56 -13.45 -2.29
C TYR A 118 -5.62 -13.73 -3.35
N GLY A 119 -5.83 -12.80 -4.29
CA GLY A 119 -6.69 -13.03 -5.44
C GLY A 119 -7.34 -11.75 -5.97
N ARG A 120 -8.22 -11.90 -6.97
CA ARG A 120 -8.99 -10.76 -7.51
C ARG A 120 -10.16 -10.44 -6.58
N HIS A 121 -9.91 -9.64 -5.55
CA HIS A 121 -10.97 -9.12 -4.69
C HIS A 121 -11.50 -7.80 -5.25
N SER A 122 -12.82 -7.62 -5.26
CA SER A 122 -13.42 -6.33 -5.63
C SER A 122 -13.15 -5.26 -4.57
N ILE A 123 -12.98 -4.03 -5.02
CA ILE A 123 -13.07 -2.84 -4.17
C ILE A 123 -14.54 -2.49 -4.04
N ASP A 124 -15.05 -2.36 -2.81
CA ASP A 124 -16.31 -1.65 -2.60
C ASP A 124 -16.08 -0.16 -2.79
N ALA A 125 -16.98 0.51 -3.50
CA ALA A 125 -16.92 1.95 -3.72
C ALA A 125 -17.85 2.66 -2.72
N ARG A 126 -17.44 3.84 -2.27
CA ARG A 126 -18.29 4.71 -1.47
C ARG A 126 -19.51 5.12 -2.32
N ARG A 127 -20.71 4.76 -1.85
CA ARG A 127 -21.98 5.17 -2.46
C ARG A 127 -22.24 6.66 -2.27
#